data_AF-A0AAD6TGS5-F1
#
_entry.id   AF-A0AAD6TGS5-F1
#
_cell.length_a   1.000
_cell.length_b   1.000
_cell.length_c   1.000
_cell.angle_alpha   90.00
_cell.angle_beta   90.00
_cell.angle_gamma   90.00
#
_symmetry.space_group_name_H-M   'P 1'
#
loop_
_entity.id
_entity.type
_entity.pdbx_description
1 polymer ?
#
loop_
_entity_poly.entity_id
_entity_poly.type
_entity_poly.pdbx_seq_one_letter_code
_entity_poly.pdbx_strand_id
1 'polypeptide(L)'
;MSTESDDNDFVSLMATLNLMNEPIDERTSSPTYAAPRTPSPTPLSAAAVQRQTFPAMRNRIYNSASSAPPPVYRFDSPATSGYTTEWSIAGAATQGVPDGHVHTVRPGGRRNKPRTKKAAYVVFVGRDTGVLSTWAEAERLVKGVSGCIFRGYSTVAEAEAAYAYALEHSWVRNCSLPVVAAIPTLPQPVQVSDGVNPLNGAEEFDGRWYVVYRGITPGVYRSHLECQLNTVGVRGMLHESVQGISLALSKFESARARGNTKAAPPPAYHTDVFL
;
A
#
# COMPACT_ATOMS: atom_id res chain seq x y z
N MET A 1 33.79 41.41 -42.70
CA MET A 1 34.25 40.01 -42.70
C MET A 1 33.56 39.36 -41.50
N SER A 2 32.26 39.03 -41.61
CA SER A 2 31.72 37.75 -42.14
C SER A 2 32.26 36.61 -41.27
N THR A 3 31.45 35.96 -40.43
CA THR A 3 30.41 34.94 -40.73
C THR A 3 29.43 34.85 -39.53
N GLU A 4 28.09 34.89 -39.61
CA GLU A 4 27.09 33.99 -40.23
C GLU A 4 27.24 32.49 -39.88
N SER A 5 26.10 31.81 -39.62
CA SER A 5 25.87 30.37 -39.30
C SER A 5 25.97 30.03 -37.79
N ASP A 6 24.98 29.47 -37.06
CA ASP A 6 24.00 28.43 -37.41
C ASP A 6 22.72 28.53 -36.53
N ASP A 7 21.57 28.84 -37.15
CA ASP A 7 20.23 28.79 -36.53
C ASP A 7 19.32 27.87 -37.37
N ASN A 8 19.67 26.57 -37.53
CA ASN A 8 18.90 25.66 -38.40
C ASN A 8 18.58 24.26 -37.87
N ASP A 9 18.82 23.96 -36.60
CA ASP A 9 18.57 22.60 -36.07
C ASP A 9 17.20 22.39 -35.40
N PHE A 10 16.35 23.41 -35.29
CA PHE A 10 15.07 23.28 -34.55
C PHE A 10 13.85 22.91 -35.40
N VAL A 11 13.94 22.95 -36.73
CA VAL A 11 12.79 22.65 -37.62
C VAL A 11 12.77 21.17 -38.05
N SER A 12 13.85 20.41 -37.84
CA SER A 12 13.94 19.01 -38.30
C SER A 12 13.34 17.97 -37.33
N LEU A 13 12.88 18.36 -36.14
CA LEU A 13 12.33 17.42 -35.14
C LEU A 13 10.80 17.36 -35.06
N MET A 14 10.09 18.19 -35.82
CA MET A 14 8.61 18.16 -35.91
C MET A 14 8.07 17.40 -37.14
N ALA A 15 8.96 16.81 -37.96
CA ALA A 15 8.59 16.10 -39.18
C ALA A 15 8.31 14.58 -39.00
N THR A 16 8.42 14.04 -37.78
CA THR A 16 8.27 12.59 -37.50
C THR A 16 6.96 12.18 -36.81
N LEU A 17 6.02 13.11 -36.59
CA LEU A 17 4.73 12.84 -35.93
C LEU A 17 3.52 12.84 -36.88
N ASN A 18 3.66 12.36 -38.12
CA ASN A 18 2.53 12.36 -39.06
C ASN A 18 2.39 11.10 -39.93
N LEU A 19 2.77 9.93 -39.43
CA LEU A 19 2.70 8.69 -40.21
C LEU A 19 2.09 7.49 -39.44
N MET A 20 0.95 7.68 -38.77
CA MET A 20 0.05 6.58 -38.40
C MET A 20 -1.40 7.06 -38.39
N ASN A 21 -1.97 7.26 -39.57
CA ASN A 21 -3.41 7.39 -39.74
C ASN A 21 -3.80 6.63 -41.01
N GLU A 22 -3.79 5.30 -40.90
CA GLU A 22 -4.32 4.40 -41.93
C GLU A 22 -5.82 4.17 -41.68
N PRO A 23 -6.66 4.18 -42.74
CA PRO A 23 -8.10 4.00 -42.63
C PRO A 23 -8.47 2.56 -42.26
N ILE A 24 -9.40 2.43 -41.31
CA ILE A 24 -10.02 1.16 -40.94
C ILE A 24 -11.02 0.80 -42.04
N ASP A 25 -10.62 -0.12 -42.93
CA ASP A 25 -11.53 -0.76 -43.88
C ASP A 25 -12.48 -1.71 -43.12
N GLU A 26 -13.75 -1.32 -43.05
CA GLU A 26 -14.86 -2.18 -42.66
C GLU A 26 -15.07 -3.26 -43.73
N ARG A 27 -14.54 -4.46 -43.50
CA ARG A 27 -14.99 -5.67 -44.20
C ARG A 27 -15.42 -6.75 -43.23
N THR A 28 -16.74 -6.84 -43.15
CA THR A 28 -17.58 -7.98 -42.84
C THR A 28 -17.00 -9.32 -43.29
N SER A 29 -16.73 -10.22 -42.36
CA SER A 29 -16.81 -11.67 -42.58
C SER A 29 -17.01 -12.41 -41.26
N SER A 30 -18.20 -12.98 -41.13
CA SER A 30 -18.64 -13.82 -40.02
C SER A 30 -17.81 -15.12 -39.95
N PRO A 31 -17.28 -15.53 -38.79
CA PRO A 31 -16.73 -16.86 -38.63
C PRO A 31 -17.84 -17.87 -38.29
N THR A 32 -18.07 -18.80 -39.21
CA THR A 32 -18.82 -20.04 -39.01
C THR A 32 -18.19 -20.86 -37.88
N TYR A 33 -18.93 -21.04 -36.79
CA TYR A 33 -18.51 -21.84 -35.64
C TYR A 33 -18.64 -23.33 -35.96
N ALA A 34 -17.53 -23.99 -36.31
CA ALA A 34 -17.48 -25.44 -36.42
C ALA A 34 -17.37 -26.06 -35.02
N ALA A 35 -18.27 -27.00 -34.72
CA ALA A 35 -18.31 -27.70 -33.44
C ALA A 35 -17.02 -28.49 -33.15
N PRO A 36 -16.49 -28.45 -31.91
CA PRO A 36 -15.33 -29.25 -31.54
C PRO A 36 -15.68 -30.73 -31.50
N ARG A 37 -14.93 -31.53 -32.26
CA ARG A 37 -14.96 -32.99 -32.25
C ARG A 37 -14.31 -33.51 -30.97
N THR A 38 -15.05 -34.36 -30.26
CA THR A 38 -14.61 -35.14 -29.11
C THR A 38 -13.48 -36.11 -29.52
N PRO A 39 -12.28 -36.08 -28.90
CA PRO A 39 -11.30 -37.13 -29.07
C PRO A 39 -11.60 -38.32 -28.16
N SER A 40 -11.66 -39.50 -28.76
CA SER A 40 -11.77 -40.80 -28.08
C SER A 40 -10.56 -41.09 -27.17
N PRO A 41 -10.75 -41.77 -26.03
CA PRO A 41 -9.67 -42.09 -25.11
C PRO A 41 -8.80 -43.24 -25.64
N THR A 42 -7.50 -42.99 -25.78
CA THR A 42 -6.46 -44.00 -26.02
C THR A 42 -5.99 -44.59 -24.68
N PRO A 43 -5.78 -45.92 -24.57
CA PRO A 43 -5.36 -46.55 -23.32
C PRO A 43 -3.91 -46.19 -22.95
N LEU A 44 -3.71 -45.75 -21.71
CA LEU A 44 -2.40 -45.42 -21.16
C LEU A 44 -1.59 -46.69 -20.85
N SER A 45 -0.44 -46.78 -21.51
CA SER A 45 0.66 -47.70 -21.21
C SER A 45 1.30 -47.36 -19.87
N ALA A 46 1.44 -48.35 -19.00
CA ALA A 46 2.07 -48.25 -17.70
C ALA A 46 3.60 -48.18 -17.84
N ALA A 47 4.17 -46.98 -17.73
CA ALA A 47 5.61 -46.79 -17.63
C ALA A 47 5.95 -45.89 -16.42
N ALA A 48 6.59 -46.52 -15.44
CA ALA A 48 7.39 -45.99 -14.34
C ALA A 48 7.47 -44.45 -14.17
N VAL A 49 6.61 -43.92 -13.28
CA VAL A 49 6.79 -42.58 -12.71
C VAL A 49 7.85 -42.64 -11.62
N GLN A 50 9.01 -42.11 -11.94
CA GLN A 50 10.10 -41.84 -11.01
C GLN A 50 9.63 -40.72 -10.07
N ARG A 51 9.36 -41.07 -8.81
CA ARG A 51 8.90 -40.15 -7.77
C ARG A 51 9.99 -39.11 -7.49
N GLN A 52 9.90 -37.94 -8.12
CA GLN A 52 10.56 -36.74 -7.63
C GLN A 52 9.84 -36.31 -6.34
N THR A 53 10.47 -36.57 -5.22
CA THR A 53 10.08 -36.03 -3.91
C THR A 53 10.33 -34.53 -3.91
N PHE A 54 9.31 -33.74 -4.20
CA PHE A 54 9.31 -32.32 -3.87
C PHE A 54 9.40 -32.19 -2.34
N PRO A 55 10.31 -31.38 -1.77
CA PRO A 55 10.28 -31.10 -0.35
C PRO A 55 8.92 -30.53 -0.01
N ALA A 56 8.25 -31.13 0.97
CA ALA A 56 6.95 -30.71 1.45
C ALA A 56 6.99 -29.20 1.73
N MET A 57 6.44 -28.40 0.82
CA MET A 57 6.02 -27.05 1.13
C MET A 57 5.08 -27.22 2.32
N ARG A 58 5.54 -26.77 3.49
CA ARG A 58 4.71 -26.63 4.66
C ARG A 58 3.62 -25.64 4.27
N ASN A 59 2.53 -26.16 3.72
CA ASN A 59 1.22 -25.54 3.77
C ASN A 59 0.95 -25.35 5.25
N ARG A 60 1.44 -24.20 5.75
CA ARG A 60 1.01 -23.64 7.01
C ARG A 60 -0.41 -23.21 6.71
N ILE A 61 -1.32 -24.19 6.75
CA ILE A 61 -2.74 -23.97 6.91
C ILE A 61 -2.80 -22.94 8.02
N TYR A 62 -3.14 -21.70 7.66
CA TYR A 62 -3.37 -20.64 8.61
C TYR A 62 -4.53 -21.15 9.46
N ASN A 63 -4.17 -21.79 10.57
CA ASN A 63 -5.11 -22.29 11.54
C ASN A 63 -5.84 -21.05 12.04
N SER A 64 -7.02 -20.83 11.48
CA SER A 64 -7.89 -19.65 11.60
C SER A 64 -8.51 -19.51 12.99
N ALA A 65 -7.86 -20.13 13.99
CA ALA A 65 -8.29 -20.20 15.37
C ALA A 65 -7.10 -19.91 16.30
N SER A 66 -6.41 -18.78 16.09
CA SER A 66 -5.80 -18.14 17.25
C SER A 66 -6.95 -17.63 18.11
N SER A 67 -7.40 -18.46 19.04
CA SER A 67 -8.39 -18.17 20.10
C SER A 67 -7.83 -17.16 21.11
N ALA A 68 -7.15 -16.13 20.61
CA ALA A 68 -6.87 -14.96 21.42
C ALA A 68 -8.21 -14.19 21.51
N PRO A 69 -8.70 -13.85 22.70
CA PRO A 69 -9.88 -13.02 22.82
C PRO A 69 -9.70 -11.73 22.02
N PRO A 70 -10.75 -11.21 21.37
CA PRO A 70 -10.65 -10.00 20.60
C PRO A 70 -10.14 -8.84 21.48
N PRO A 71 -9.36 -7.90 20.92
CA PRO A 71 -8.92 -6.75 21.68
C PRO A 71 -10.13 -5.97 22.21
N VAL A 72 -10.09 -5.61 23.49
CA VAL A 72 -11.08 -4.72 24.09
C VAL A 72 -10.51 -3.31 24.07
N TYR A 73 -11.30 -2.36 23.62
CA TYR A 73 -10.97 -0.96 23.57
C TYR A 73 -11.76 -0.22 24.65
N ARG A 74 -11.04 0.46 25.55
CA ARG A 74 -11.62 1.43 26.46
C ARG A 74 -11.58 2.79 25.79
N PHE A 75 -12.68 3.52 25.80
CA PHE A 75 -12.72 4.89 25.34
C PHE A 75 -13.25 5.78 26.46
N ASP A 76 -12.67 6.96 26.59
CA ASP A 76 -12.98 7.93 27.62
C ASP A 76 -13.12 9.30 26.94
N SER A 77 -14.24 9.98 27.20
CA SER A 77 -14.52 11.34 26.76
C SER A 77 -15.40 12.04 27.81
N PRO A 78 -15.46 13.39 27.85
CA PRO A 78 -16.32 14.11 28.79
C PRO A 78 -17.80 13.72 28.72
N ALA A 79 -18.28 13.31 27.54
CA ALA A 79 -19.68 12.96 27.30
C ALA A 79 -19.97 11.47 27.49
N THR A 80 -19.00 10.59 27.24
CA THR A 80 -19.21 9.13 27.28
C THR A 80 -17.90 8.39 27.52
N SER A 81 -17.92 7.42 28.42
CA SER A 81 -16.84 6.45 28.63
C SER A 81 -17.40 5.03 28.56
N GLY A 82 -16.63 4.08 28.05
CA GLY A 82 -17.07 2.69 27.96
C GLY A 82 -16.02 1.73 27.43
N TYR A 83 -16.45 0.50 27.19
CA TYR A 83 -15.66 -0.56 26.59
C TYR A 83 -16.35 -1.06 25.33
N THR A 84 -15.58 -1.34 24.28
CA THR A 84 -16.07 -1.94 23.04
C THR A 84 -15.01 -2.86 22.44
N THR A 85 -15.42 -3.88 21.73
CA THR A 85 -14.52 -4.74 20.94
C THR A 85 -14.24 -4.16 19.54
N GLU A 86 -14.93 -3.08 19.18
CA GLU A 86 -14.84 -2.46 17.86
C GLU A 86 -14.13 -1.11 17.91
N TRP A 87 -12.97 -1.05 17.26
CA TRP A 87 -12.16 0.16 17.14
C TRP A 87 -12.91 1.32 16.47
N SER A 88 -13.73 1.03 15.47
CA SER A 88 -14.50 2.04 14.75
C SER A 88 -15.50 2.77 15.66
N ILE A 89 -16.13 2.05 16.60
CA ILE A 89 -17.05 2.64 17.58
C ILE A 89 -16.27 3.50 18.58
N ALA A 90 -15.19 2.97 19.14
CA ALA A 90 -14.35 3.70 20.10
C ALA A 90 -13.77 4.99 19.49
N GLY A 91 -13.28 4.89 18.24
CA GLY A 91 -12.77 6.04 17.50
C GLY A 91 -13.85 7.06 17.20
N ALA A 92 -15.04 6.63 16.75
CA ALA A 92 -16.15 7.54 16.48
C ALA A 92 -16.63 8.29 17.75
N ALA A 93 -16.63 7.63 18.91
CA ALA A 93 -17.05 8.23 20.18
C ALA A 93 -16.10 9.30 20.71
N THR A 94 -14.81 9.25 20.35
CA THR A 94 -13.77 10.14 20.89
C THR A 94 -13.31 11.19 19.89
N GLN A 95 -13.53 10.98 18.60
CA GLN A 95 -13.03 11.85 17.55
C GLN A 95 -13.72 13.22 17.54
N GLY A 96 -12.92 14.28 17.67
CA GLY A 96 -13.40 15.66 17.68
C GLY A 96 -13.88 16.16 19.05
N VAL A 97 -13.83 15.30 20.08
CA VAL A 97 -14.15 15.65 21.45
C VAL A 97 -12.86 16.08 22.17
N PRO A 98 -12.82 17.27 22.80
CA PRO A 98 -11.69 17.66 23.67
C PRO A 98 -11.44 16.58 24.73
N ASP A 99 -10.18 16.22 24.92
CA ASP A 99 -9.74 15.17 25.86
C ASP A 99 -10.32 13.76 25.58
N GLY A 100 -10.86 13.50 24.40
CA GLY A 100 -11.28 12.15 23.98
C GLY A 100 -10.08 11.23 23.73
N HIS A 101 -10.02 10.09 24.42
CA HIS A 101 -8.93 9.11 24.28
C HIS A 101 -9.44 7.67 24.17
N VAL A 102 -8.73 6.85 23.38
CA VAL A 102 -9.00 5.41 23.24
C VAL A 102 -7.76 4.62 23.60
N HIS A 103 -7.91 3.66 24.51
CA HIS A 103 -6.88 2.73 24.93
C HIS A 103 -7.25 1.29 24.54
N THR A 104 -6.31 0.58 23.91
CA THR A 104 -6.44 -0.87 23.75
C THR A 104 -6.08 -1.57 25.07
N VAL A 105 -7.05 -2.24 25.67
CA VAL A 105 -6.88 -3.09 26.84
C VAL A 105 -6.53 -4.49 26.35
N ARG A 106 -5.23 -4.83 26.37
CA ARG A 106 -4.78 -6.20 26.10
C ARG A 106 -4.59 -6.94 27.42
N PRO A 107 -5.33 -8.04 27.67
CA PRO A 107 -5.04 -8.92 28.78
C PRO A 107 -3.75 -9.70 28.45
N GLY A 108 -2.62 -9.21 28.97
CA GLY A 108 -1.30 -9.81 28.76
C GLY A 108 -0.24 -8.74 28.45
N GLY A 109 0.84 -8.74 29.23
CA GLY A 109 1.95 -7.79 29.04
C GLY A 109 2.50 -7.80 27.62
N ARG A 110 2.94 -6.64 27.13
CA ARG A 110 3.60 -6.53 25.82
C ARG A 110 4.88 -7.35 25.84
N ARG A 111 4.92 -8.47 25.11
CA ARG A 111 6.19 -9.18 24.86
C ARG A 111 7.08 -8.27 24.02
N ASN A 112 8.23 -7.88 24.55
CA ASN A 112 9.25 -7.16 23.80
C ASN A 112 9.83 -8.10 22.74
N LYS A 113 9.39 -7.95 21.49
CA LYS A 113 10.03 -8.64 20.36
C LYS A 113 11.44 -8.05 20.21
N PRO A 114 12.51 -8.87 20.15
CA PRO A 114 13.85 -8.35 19.94
C PRO A 114 13.88 -7.55 18.64
N ARG A 115 14.39 -6.32 18.71
CA ARG A 115 14.52 -5.45 17.54
C ARG A 115 15.65 -5.98 16.67
N THR A 116 15.33 -6.56 15.52
CA THR A 116 16.35 -6.90 14.53
C THR A 116 16.99 -5.62 14.01
N LYS A 117 18.32 -5.63 13.87
CA LYS A 117 19.04 -4.52 13.24
C LYS A 117 18.59 -4.44 11.79
N LYS A 118 18.24 -3.24 11.33
CA LYS A 118 17.88 -2.97 9.93
C LYS A 118 19.15 -2.60 9.17
N ALA A 119 19.32 -3.15 7.97
CA ALA A 119 20.51 -2.93 7.15
C ALA A 119 20.37 -1.73 6.22
N ALA A 120 19.14 -1.39 5.82
CA ALA A 120 18.84 -0.27 4.95
C ALA A 120 17.53 0.40 5.38
N TYR A 121 17.39 1.67 5.04
CA TYR A 121 16.22 2.50 5.29
C TYR A 121 15.79 3.16 3.98
N VAL A 122 14.49 3.13 3.69
CA VAL A 122 13.91 3.80 2.53
C VAL A 122 13.08 4.95 3.02
N VAL A 123 13.34 6.14 2.49
CA VAL A 123 12.50 7.33 2.71
C VAL A 123 11.63 7.51 1.47
N PHE A 124 10.34 7.25 1.62
CA PHE A 124 9.35 7.40 0.55
C PHE A 124 8.85 8.84 0.49
N VAL A 125 8.62 9.45 1.67
CA VAL A 125 8.19 10.84 1.80
C VAL A 125 9.07 11.52 2.84
N GLY A 126 9.76 12.59 2.47
CA GLY A 126 10.74 13.28 3.34
C GLY A 126 11.30 14.55 2.70
N ARG A 127 12.31 15.17 3.34
CA ARG A 127 13.06 16.31 2.75
C ARG A 127 13.76 15.92 1.46
N ASP A 128 14.26 14.70 1.41
CA ASP A 128 14.72 14.00 0.22
C ASP A 128 14.25 12.55 0.34
N THR A 129 14.32 11.82 -0.78
CA THR A 129 13.89 10.43 -0.88
C THR A 129 15.02 9.56 -1.40
N GLY A 130 14.99 8.28 -1.06
CA GLY A 130 16.02 7.34 -1.49
C GLY A 130 16.22 6.17 -0.54
N VAL A 131 17.13 5.30 -0.93
CA VAL A 131 17.61 4.17 -0.13
C VAL A 131 18.89 4.59 0.58
N LEU A 132 18.93 4.43 1.89
CA LEU A 132 20.02 4.84 2.76
C LEU A 132 20.49 3.64 3.58
N SER A 133 21.80 3.52 3.77
CA SER A 133 22.40 2.41 4.53
C SER A 133 22.38 2.67 6.05
N THR A 134 22.31 3.94 6.46
CA THR A 134 22.37 4.32 7.88
C THR A 134 21.11 5.03 8.36
N TRP A 135 20.79 4.84 9.65
CA TRP A 135 19.68 5.57 10.27
C TRP A 135 19.97 7.08 10.40
N ALA A 136 21.23 7.47 10.63
CA ALA A 136 21.60 8.86 10.82
C ALA A 136 21.29 9.73 9.59
N GLU A 137 21.53 9.19 8.40
CA GLU A 137 21.16 9.84 7.14
C GLU A 137 19.65 9.92 6.98
N ALA A 138 18.94 8.82 7.24
CA ALA A 138 17.47 8.78 7.14
C ALA A 138 16.82 9.76 8.11
N GLU A 139 17.31 9.84 9.35
CA GLU A 139 16.85 10.77 10.38
C GLU A 139 16.94 12.22 9.90
N ARG A 140 18.06 12.61 9.26
CA ARG A 140 18.24 13.97 8.73
C ARG A 140 17.17 14.36 7.69
N LEU A 141 16.67 13.38 6.93
CA LEU A 141 15.65 13.58 5.90
C LEU A 141 14.22 13.61 6.45
N VAL A 142 13.95 12.91 7.57
CA VAL A 142 12.59 12.79 8.13
C VAL A 142 12.35 13.72 9.32
N LYS A 143 13.41 14.11 10.04
CA LYS A 143 13.31 14.90 11.26
C LYS A 143 12.81 16.30 10.96
N GLY A 144 11.71 16.66 11.63
CA GLY A 144 11.04 17.96 11.45
C GLY A 144 10.16 18.04 10.20
N VAL A 145 10.00 16.95 9.43
CA VAL A 145 9.07 16.90 8.29
C VAL A 145 7.76 16.29 8.73
N SER A 146 6.69 17.08 8.69
CA SER A 146 5.34 16.58 8.95
C SER A 146 4.91 15.62 7.85
N GLY A 147 4.42 14.45 8.24
CA GLY A 147 3.95 13.42 7.32
C GLY A 147 5.05 12.71 6.52
N CYS A 148 6.28 12.69 7.05
CA CYS A 148 7.32 11.82 6.50
C CYS A 148 6.92 10.34 6.61
N ILE A 149 7.33 9.56 5.61
CA ILE A 149 7.07 8.13 5.52
C ILE A 149 8.40 7.44 5.19
N PHE A 150 8.83 6.55 6.07
CA PHE A 150 10.04 5.77 5.90
C PHE A 150 9.85 4.35 6.43
N ARG A 151 10.66 3.41 5.93
CA ARG A 151 10.68 2.02 6.41
C ARG A 151 12.10 1.46 6.42
N GLY A 152 12.40 0.66 7.45
CA GLY A 152 13.67 -0.07 7.56
C GLY A 152 13.54 -1.52 7.06
N TYR A 153 14.51 -1.97 6.28
CA TYR A 153 14.59 -3.29 5.64
C TYR A 153 15.77 -4.11 6.19
N SER A 154 15.69 -5.42 6.07
CA SER A 154 16.74 -6.36 6.49
C SER A 154 17.91 -6.40 5.52
N THR A 155 17.68 -6.13 4.24
CA THR A 155 18.71 -6.15 3.20
C THR A 155 18.60 -4.91 2.30
N VAL A 156 19.71 -4.54 1.64
CA VAL A 156 19.75 -3.40 0.71
C VAL A 156 18.93 -3.70 -0.54
N ALA A 157 19.03 -4.91 -1.09
CA ALA A 157 18.27 -5.33 -2.28
C ALA A 157 16.75 -5.22 -2.08
N GLU A 158 16.23 -5.58 -0.89
CA GLU A 158 14.80 -5.37 -0.56
C GLU A 158 14.42 -3.89 -0.51
N ALA A 159 15.31 -3.06 0.05
CA ALA A 159 15.08 -1.63 0.15
C ALA A 159 15.03 -0.98 -1.24
N GLU A 160 15.94 -1.38 -2.14
CA GLU A 160 15.95 -0.96 -3.55
C GLU A 160 14.69 -1.43 -4.30
N ALA A 161 14.29 -2.69 -4.15
CA ALA A 161 13.07 -3.21 -4.76
C ALA A 161 11.81 -2.47 -4.29
N ALA A 162 11.70 -2.19 -2.98
CA ALA A 162 10.59 -1.44 -2.42
C ALA A 162 10.58 0.02 -2.90
N TYR A 163 11.75 0.66 -3.02
CA TYR A 163 11.87 2.02 -3.52
C TYR A 163 11.53 2.10 -5.02
N ALA A 164 12.03 1.17 -5.83
CA ALA A 164 11.71 1.07 -7.26
C ALA A 164 10.20 0.86 -7.49
N TYR A 165 9.58 -0.03 -6.71
CA TYR A 165 8.13 -0.23 -6.77
C TYR A 165 7.37 1.04 -6.43
N ALA A 166 7.79 1.78 -5.39
CA ALA A 166 7.16 3.04 -5.03
C ALA A 166 7.37 4.14 -6.08
N LEU A 167 8.53 4.16 -6.77
CA LEU A 167 8.80 5.08 -7.88
C LEU A 167 7.89 4.79 -9.08
N GLU A 168 7.76 3.52 -9.47
CA GLU A 168 6.88 3.09 -10.55
C GLU A 168 5.42 3.53 -10.32
N HIS A 169 4.97 3.47 -9.06
CA HIS A 169 3.62 3.88 -8.67
C HIS A 169 3.50 5.37 -8.33
N SER A 170 4.58 6.14 -8.46
CA SER A 170 4.62 7.58 -8.12
C SER A 170 4.23 7.89 -6.66
N TRP A 171 4.58 7.01 -5.72
CA TRP A 171 4.31 7.19 -4.28
C TRP A 171 5.46 7.89 -3.54
N VAL A 172 6.59 8.11 -4.21
CA VAL A 172 7.76 8.79 -3.66
C VAL A 172 7.60 10.29 -3.83
N ARG A 173 7.79 11.06 -2.74
CA ARG A 173 7.68 12.53 -2.78
C ARG A 173 8.72 13.24 -1.92
N ASN A 174 9.33 14.25 -2.52
CA ASN A 174 10.10 15.25 -1.81
C ASN A 174 9.17 16.36 -1.27
N CYS A 175 9.12 16.54 0.05
CA CYS A 175 8.31 17.58 0.71
C CYS A 175 8.89 19.00 0.56
N SER A 176 10.12 19.12 0.05
CA SER A 176 10.80 20.40 -0.22
C SER A 176 10.36 21.03 -1.53
N LEU A 177 9.73 20.26 -2.43
CA LEU A 177 9.20 20.77 -3.69
C LEU A 177 7.78 21.34 -3.51
N PRO A 178 7.45 22.48 -4.14
CA PRO A 178 6.10 23.05 -4.08
C PRO A 178 5.06 22.03 -4.58
N VAL A 179 3.92 22.01 -3.89
CA VAL A 179 2.82 21.02 -3.95
C VAL A 179 2.03 21.09 -5.27
N VAL A 180 2.71 21.14 -6.41
CA VAL A 180 2.04 21.26 -7.72
C VAL A 180 1.61 19.89 -8.25
N ALA A 181 2.18 18.79 -7.75
CA ALA A 181 1.75 17.44 -8.14
C ALA A 181 1.01 16.75 -6.98
N ALA A 182 -0.32 16.72 -7.03
CA ALA A 182 -1.08 15.71 -6.31
C ALA A 182 -0.53 14.32 -6.68
N ILE A 183 -0.42 13.40 -5.72
CA ILE A 183 -0.01 12.02 -6.02
C ILE A 183 -1.02 11.47 -7.03
N PRO A 184 -0.61 11.19 -8.28
CA PRO A 184 -1.54 10.95 -9.38
C PRO A 184 -2.35 9.67 -9.15
N THR A 185 -1.76 8.69 -8.48
CA THR A 185 -2.38 7.40 -8.21
C THR A 185 -2.02 6.94 -6.81
N LEU A 186 -2.83 7.30 -5.81
CA LEU A 186 -2.68 6.70 -4.48
C LEU A 186 -2.91 5.19 -4.52
N PRO A 187 -2.33 4.43 -3.58
CA PRO A 187 -2.62 3.00 -3.47
C PRO A 187 -4.13 2.79 -3.38
N GLN A 188 -4.66 2.04 -4.34
CA GLN A 188 -6.06 1.66 -4.33
C GLN A 188 -6.27 0.56 -3.28
N PRO A 189 -7.44 0.53 -2.61
CA PRO A 189 -7.82 -0.58 -1.76
C PRO A 189 -7.69 -1.90 -2.53
N VAL A 190 -7.21 -2.93 -1.85
CA VAL A 190 -6.91 -4.22 -2.48
C VAL A 190 -8.12 -4.75 -3.26
N GLN A 191 -7.91 -4.93 -4.57
CA GLN A 191 -8.59 -5.94 -5.37
C GLN A 191 -7.76 -7.20 -5.18
N VAL A 192 -8.30 -8.25 -4.56
CA VAL A 192 -7.53 -9.40 -4.05
C VAL A 192 -6.64 -10.01 -5.15
N SER A 193 -5.34 -9.71 -5.13
CA SER A 193 -4.34 -10.34 -5.99
C SER A 193 -3.22 -10.92 -5.15
N ASP A 194 -2.88 -12.18 -5.43
CA ASP A 194 -1.94 -13.01 -4.64
C ASP A 194 -0.46 -12.63 -4.78
N GLY A 195 -0.14 -11.51 -5.46
CA GLY A 195 1.23 -11.08 -5.71
C GLY A 195 2.05 -10.80 -4.44
N VAL A 196 3.36 -11.03 -4.51
CA VAL A 196 4.31 -10.60 -3.46
C VAL A 196 4.37 -9.08 -3.46
N ASN A 197 4.04 -8.43 -2.34
CA ASN A 197 4.15 -6.98 -2.21
C ASN A 197 5.57 -6.61 -1.70
N PRO A 198 6.46 -6.06 -2.55
CA PRO A 198 7.84 -5.76 -2.18
C PRO A 198 7.94 -4.73 -1.04
N LEU A 199 6.89 -3.95 -0.81
CA LEU A 199 6.86 -2.97 0.29
C LEU A 199 6.99 -3.61 1.67
N ASN A 200 6.65 -4.89 1.82
CA ASN A 200 6.75 -5.60 3.09
C ASN A 200 8.17 -6.09 3.43
N GLY A 201 9.11 -6.04 2.47
CA GLY A 201 10.46 -6.59 2.63
C GLY A 201 10.46 -8.12 2.71
N ALA A 202 11.55 -8.70 3.25
CA ALA A 202 11.66 -10.14 3.50
C ALA A 202 10.85 -10.63 4.71
N GLU A 203 10.15 -9.73 5.41
CA GLU A 203 9.15 -10.18 6.37
C GLU A 203 8.01 -10.82 5.58
N GLU A 204 7.98 -12.17 5.63
CA GLU A 204 6.84 -12.97 5.18
C GLU A 204 5.56 -12.29 5.66
N PHE A 205 4.59 -12.18 4.77
CA PHE A 205 3.32 -11.53 5.06
C PHE A 205 2.76 -12.10 6.37
N ASP A 206 2.75 -11.28 7.43
CA ASP A 206 2.41 -11.72 8.80
C ASP A 206 0.91 -11.98 8.98
N GLY A 207 0.16 -12.03 7.87
CA GLY A 207 -1.28 -12.14 7.84
C GLY A 207 -2.00 -10.84 8.21
N ARG A 208 -1.27 -9.72 8.42
CA ARG A 208 -1.86 -8.47 8.88
C ARG A 208 -2.33 -7.61 7.71
N TRP A 209 -3.58 -7.18 7.82
CA TRP A 209 -4.26 -6.28 6.91
C TRP A 209 -4.55 -4.97 7.63
N TYR A 210 -4.52 -3.88 6.88
CA TYR A 210 -4.74 -2.52 7.41
C TYR A 210 -6.05 -1.99 6.85
N VAL A 211 -7.01 -1.72 7.72
CA VAL A 211 -8.31 -1.15 7.37
C VAL A 211 -8.25 0.34 7.63
N VAL A 212 -8.38 1.15 6.58
CA VAL A 212 -8.50 2.61 6.64
C VAL A 212 -9.97 2.96 6.56
N TYR A 213 -10.54 3.41 7.69
CA TYR A 213 -11.93 3.87 7.76
C TYR A 213 -12.03 5.34 7.34
N ARG A 214 -11.08 6.18 7.80
CA ARG A 214 -11.01 7.60 7.45
C ARG A 214 -9.61 7.94 6.97
N GLY A 215 -9.51 8.46 5.76
CA GLY A 215 -8.26 8.73 5.06
C GLY A 215 -8.54 9.33 3.68
N ILE A 216 -7.52 9.50 2.86
CA ILE A 216 -7.66 10.00 1.48
C ILE A 216 -8.48 9.00 0.67
N THR A 217 -8.06 7.74 0.67
CA THR A 217 -8.80 6.63 0.09
C THR A 217 -9.11 5.61 1.19
N PRO A 218 -10.34 5.57 1.73
CA PRO A 218 -10.74 4.53 2.67
C PRO A 218 -10.78 3.16 2.00
N GLY A 219 -10.35 2.12 2.71
CA GLY A 219 -10.28 0.77 2.16
C GLY A 219 -9.47 -0.20 2.99
N VAL A 220 -9.18 -1.36 2.41
CA VAL A 220 -8.35 -2.41 3.03
C VAL A 220 -7.05 -2.54 2.25
N TYR A 221 -5.94 -2.53 2.99
CA TYR A 221 -4.57 -2.48 2.47
C TYR A 221 -3.73 -3.65 2.99
N ARG A 222 -2.78 -4.08 2.18
CA ARG A 222 -1.93 -5.25 2.48
C ARG A 222 -0.65 -4.86 3.22
N SER A 223 -0.22 -3.61 3.09
CA SER A 223 0.96 -3.11 3.79
C SER A 223 0.64 -1.90 4.66
N HIS A 224 1.45 -1.72 5.70
CA HIS A 224 1.38 -0.52 6.53
C HIS A 224 1.69 0.75 5.73
N LEU A 225 2.58 0.63 4.73
CA LEU A 225 2.99 1.75 3.91
C LEU A 225 1.83 2.31 3.08
N GLU A 226 1.06 1.43 2.42
CA GLU A 226 -0.15 1.81 1.68
C GLU A 226 -1.19 2.49 2.59
N CYS A 227 -1.36 1.96 3.79
CA CYS A 227 -2.23 2.55 4.82
C CYS A 227 -1.72 3.95 5.23
N GLN A 228 -0.41 4.12 5.44
CA GLN A 228 0.18 5.40 5.81
C GLN A 228 0.04 6.43 4.68
N LEU A 229 0.31 6.05 3.43
CA LEU A 229 0.12 6.92 2.27
C LEU A 229 -1.32 7.44 2.17
N ASN A 230 -2.30 6.63 2.57
CA ASN A 230 -3.72 7.02 2.58
C ASN A 230 -4.19 7.73 3.86
N THR A 231 -3.38 7.82 4.91
CA THR A 231 -3.80 8.41 6.19
C THR A 231 -2.96 9.59 6.64
N VAL A 232 -1.74 9.72 6.12
CA VAL A 232 -0.79 10.75 6.52
C VAL A 232 -1.34 12.14 6.21
N GLY A 233 -1.17 13.09 7.15
CA GLY A 233 -1.64 14.47 7.00
C GLY A 233 -3.15 14.66 7.05
N VAL A 234 -3.95 13.60 7.07
CA VAL A 234 -5.41 13.69 7.18
C VAL A 234 -5.82 13.88 8.65
N ARG A 235 -6.46 15.02 8.95
CA ARG A 235 -6.98 15.29 10.29
C ARG A 235 -8.09 14.29 10.64
N GLY A 236 -7.94 13.62 11.78
CA GLY A 236 -8.92 12.62 12.21
C GLY A 236 -8.90 11.34 11.37
N MET A 237 -7.73 11.00 10.80
CA MET A 237 -7.53 9.70 10.19
C MET A 237 -7.85 8.57 11.18
N LEU A 238 -8.46 7.50 10.67
CA LEU A 238 -8.87 6.35 11.47
C LEU A 238 -8.54 5.09 10.71
N HIS A 239 -7.61 4.31 11.23
CA HIS A 239 -7.25 3.00 10.69
C HIS A 239 -7.06 1.98 11.82
N GLU A 240 -7.15 0.71 11.48
CA GLU A 240 -6.89 -0.43 12.36
C GLU A 240 -6.10 -1.49 11.59
N SER A 241 -5.28 -2.29 12.28
CA SER A 241 -4.68 -3.48 11.69
C SER A 241 -5.32 -4.75 12.25
N VAL A 242 -5.67 -5.71 11.41
CA VAL A 242 -6.28 -6.99 11.81
C VAL A 242 -5.59 -8.17 11.15
N GLN A 243 -5.74 -9.36 11.73
CA GLN A 243 -5.25 -10.59 11.12
C GLN A 243 -6.31 -11.18 10.18
N GLY A 244 -5.91 -11.49 8.95
CA GLY A 244 -6.76 -12.09 7.92
C GLY A 244 -7.54 -11.07 7.09
N ILE A 245 -7.63 -11.34 5.78
CA ILE A 245 -8.30 -10.45 4.81
C ILE A 245 -9.81 -10.43 5.02
N SER A 246 -10.42 -11.58 5.27
CA SER A 246 -11.88 -11.70 5.43
C SER A 246 -12.38 -10.90 6.62
N LEU A 247 -11.63 -10.89 7.73
CA LEU A 247 -11.94 -10.07 8.90
C LEU A 247 -11.77 -8.58 8.61
N ALA A 248 -10.72 -8.21 7.87
CA ALA A 248 -10.48 -6.83 7.45
C ALA A 248 -11.62 -6.28 6.58
N LEU A 249 -12.04 -7.06 5.58
CA LEU A 249 -13.16 -6.72 4.70
C LEU A 249 -14.47 -6.62 5.47
N SER A 250 -14.79 -7.62 6.30
CA SER A 250 -16.00 -7.62 7.12
C SER A 250 -16.07 -6.40 8.05
N LYS A 251 -14.96 -6.03 8.69
CA LYS A 251 -14.89 -4.82 9.53
C LYS A 251 -15.07 -3.55 8.72
N PHE A 252 -14.42 -3.45 7.55
CA PHE A 252 -14.54 -2.29 6.67
C PHE A 252 -15.99 -2.12 6.19
N GLU A 253 -16.63 -3.19 5.73
CA GLU A 253 -18.02 -3.18 5.30
C GLU A 253 -18.98 -2.81 6.44
N SER A 254 -18.76 -3.36 7.64
CA SER A 254 -19.56 -3.02 8.82
C SER A 254 -19.41 -1.55 9.22
N ALA A 255 -18.21 -0.97 9.09
CA ALA A 255 -18.00 0.45 9.32
C ALA A 255 -18.65 1.31 8.22
N ARG A 256 -18.58 0.87 6.96
CA ARG A 256 -19.20 1.55 5.81
C ARG A 256 -20.72 1.58 5.92
N ALA A 257 -21.35 0.45 6.27
CA ALA A 257 -22.79 0.34 6.48
C ALA A 257 -23.31 1.29 7.57
N ARG A 258 -22.47 1.62 8.55
CA ARG A 258 -22.78 2.56 9.64
C ARG A 258 -22.44 4.02 9.33
N GLY A 259 -21.92 4.32 8.13
CA GLY A 259 -21.48 5.67 7.77
C GLY A 259 -20.20 6.13 8.49
N ASN A 260 -19.45 5.22 9.09
CA ASN A 260 -18.21 5.55 9.82
C ASN A 260 -17.00 5.70 8.90
N THR A 261 -17.14 5.36 7.62
CA THR A 261 -16.10 5.55 6.61
C THR A 261 -16.22 6.92 5.94
N LYS A 262 -15.12 7.67 5.84
CA LYS A 262 -15.11 9.00 5.22
C LYS A 262 -13.83 9.23 4.42
N ALA A 263 -13.97 9.51 3.14
CA ALA A 263 -12.87 10.01 2.31
C ALA A 263 -12.60 11.48 2.66
N ALA A 264 -11.33 11.81 2.81
CA ALA A 264 -10.85 13.17 3.02
C ALA A 264 -10.16 13.66 1.75
N PRO A 265 -10.22 14.97 1.44
CA PRO A 265 -9.37 15.51 0.40
C PRO A 265 -7.89 15.28 0.78
N PRO A 266 -7.00 15.12 -0.21
CA PRO A 266 -5.56 15.10 0.05
C PRO A 266 -5.17 16.33 0.88
N PRO A 267 -4.32 16.18 1.90
CA PRO A 267 -3.88 17.32 2.68
C PRO A 267 -3.19 18.34 1.77
N ALA A 268 -3.65 19.59 1.83
CA ALA A 268 -2.90 20.72 1.32
C ALA A 268 -1.68 20.87 2.25
N TYR A 269 -0.53 20.36 1.83
CA TYR A 269 0.70 20.57 2.57
C TYR A 269 1.06 22.05 2.42
N HIS A 270 0.67 22.87 3.38
CA HIS A 270 1.20 24.22 3.47
C HIS A 270 2.70 24.09 3.70
N THR A 271 3.50 24.48 2.72
CA THR A 271 4.92 24.78 2.91
C THR A 271 4.99 26.06 3.72
N ASP A 272 4.63 26.00 5.01
CA ASP A 272 5.07 27.00 5.97
C ASP A 272 6.57 26.77 6.09
N VAL A 273 7.31 27.42 5.18
CA VAL A 273 8.76 27.52 5.23
C VAL A 273 9.04 28.26 6.54
N PHE A 274 9.40 27.51 7.57
CA PHE A 274 10.10 28.07 8.72
C PHE A 274 11.46 28.55 8.20
N LEU A 275 11.49 29.79 7.70
CA LEU A 275 12.69 30.58 7.46
C LEU A 275 13.33 30.98 8.79
#